data_AF-W7L9D0-F1
#
_entry.id   AF-W7L9D0-F1
#
_cell.length_a   1.000
_cell.length_b   1.000
_cell.length_c   1.000
_cell.angle_alpha   90.00
_cell.angle_beta   90.00
_cell.angle_gamma   90.00
#
_symmetry.space_group_name_H-M   'P 1'
#
loop_
_entity.id
_entity.type
_entity.pdbx_description
1 polymer ?
#
loop_
_entity_poly.entity_id
_entity_poly.type
_entity_poly.pdbx_seq_one_letter_code
_entity_poly.pdbx_strand_id
1 'polypeptide(L)'
;MEQLTIFECEEASPLAEEEMVFQIGDDVKIRKVQEEEPLDPEDFYYLKDFSNKKGIILSAKTNSQGKVCYEVGFDRDVKGYFYSGDLILL
;
A
#
# COMPACT_ATOMS: atom_id res chain seq x y z
N MET A 1 47.97 8.27 -7.28
CA MET A 1 47.49 8.72 -5.97
C MET A 1 46.14 9.36 -6.19
N GLU A 2 45.13 8.79 -5.52
CA GLU A 2 43.82 9.37 -5.20
C GLU A 2 42.86 9.69 -6.37
N GLN A 3 42.11 8.67 -6.78
CA GLN A 3 40.82 8.84 -7.43
C GLN A 3 39.77 8.94 -6.31
N LEU A 4 39.22 10.13 -6.08
CA LEU A 4 38.17 10.40 -5.10
C LEU A 4 36.88 9.67 -5.53
N THR A 5 36.39 8.77 -4.67
CA THR A 5 35.17 8.00 -4.86
C THR A 5 33.94 8.90 -4.66
N ILE A 6 33.14 9.04 -5.71
CA ILE A 6 31.91 9.86 -5.80
C ILE A 6 30.71 9.30 -4.98
N PHE A 7 30.92 8.29 -4.13
CA PHE A 7 29.82 7.61 -3.41
C PHE A 7 30.07 7.54 -1.92
N GLU A 8 29.96 8.68 -1.25
CA GLU A 8 29.53 8.77 0.15
C GLU A 8 28.40 9.79 0.21
N CYS A 9 27.20 9.32 -0.11
CA CYS A 9 25.95 9.94 0.31
C CYS A 9 25.17 8.86 1.07
N GLU A 10 25.65 8.53 2.26
CA GLU A 10 24.79 7.96 3.30
C GLU A 10 23.96 9.10 3.88
N GLU A 11 22.97 9.55 3.11
CA GLU A 11 21.81 10.22 3.69
C GLU A 11 20.84 9.11 4.08
N ALA A 12 21.01 8.59 5.29
CA ALA A 12 19.96 7.81 5.95
C ALA A 12 18.71 8.70 6.01
N SER A 13 17.78 8.44 5.10
CA SER A 13 16.54 9.18 4.93
C SER A 13 15.78 9.20 6.27
N PRO A 14 15.35 10.38 6.75
CA PRO A 14 14.51 10.45 7.93
C PRO A 14 13.13 9.90 7.57
N LEU A 15 12.54 9.13 8.49
CA LEU A 15 11.20 8.55 8.43
C LEU A 15 11.09 7.26 7.60
N ALA A 16 11.62 6.16 8.15
CA ALA A 16 10.96 4.87 7.93
C ALA A 16 9.59 4.97 8.60
N GLU A 17 8.57 5.38 7.84
CA GLU A 17 7.19 5.17 8.22
C GLU A 17 7.06 3.67 8.52
N GLU A 18 6.79 3.31 9.77
CA GLU A 18 6.51 1.92 10.12
C GLU A 18 5.29 1.50 9.30
N GLU A 19 5.52 0.82 8.17
CA GLU A 19 4.45 0.31 7.34
C GLU A 19 3.57 -0.57 8.23
N MET A 20 2.32 -0.14 8.44
CA MET A 20 1.36 -0.95 9.19
C MET A 20 1.25 -2.33 8.54
N VAL A 21 1.57 -3.35 9.33
CA VAL A 21 1.47 -4.75 8.91
C VAL A 21 0.09 -5.27 9.29
N PHE A 22 -0.69 -5.65 8.29
CA PHE A 22 -2.02 -6.23 8.48
C PHE A 22 -1.93 -7.77 8.52
N GLN A 23 -2.79 -8.40 9.30
CA GLN A 23 -2.87 -9.87 9.45
C GLN A 23 -4.05 -10.43 8.66
N ILE A 24 -3.94 -11.71 8.27
CA ILE A 24 -5.04 -12.42 7.64
C ILE A 24 -6.19 -12.54 8.64
N GLY A 25 -7.38 -12.14 8.23
CA GLY A 25 -8.58 -12.07 9.07
C GLY A 25 -8.86 -10.68 9.64
N ASP A 26 -7.95 -9.70 9.50
CA ASP A 26 -8.20 -8.34 9.95
C ASP A 26 -9.33 -7.68 9.14
N ASP A 27 -10.24 -7.02 9.87
CA ASP A 27 -11.21 -6.09 9.29
C ASP A 27 -10.50 -4.79 8.91
N VAL A 28 -10.60 -4.42 7.64
CA VAL A 28 -9.98 -3.22 7.09
C VAL A 28 -10.98 -2.41 6.30
N LYS A 29 -10.61 -1.16 6.05
CA LYS A 29 -11.34 -0.24 5.20
C LYS A 29 -10.40 0.37 4.18
N ILE A 30 -10.84 0.44 2.93
CA ILE A 30 -10.09 1.15 1.91
C ILE A 30 -10.21 2.64 2.16
N ARG A 31 -9.08 3.36 2.12
CA ARG A 31 -9.07 4.81 2.30
C ARG A 31 -9.98 5.50 1.29
N LYS A 32 -10.48 6.67 1.67
CA LYS A 32 -11.28 7.48 0.76
C LYS A 32 -10.35 8.19 -0.21
N VAL A 33 -10.47 7.89 -1.50
CA VAL A 33 -9.76 8.59 -2.57
C VAL A 33 -10.33 10.00 -2.74
N GLN A 34 -9.48 11.02 -2.85
CA GLN A 34 -9.88 12.39 -3.18
C GLN A 34 -9.50 12.72 -4.63
N GLU A 35 -10.27 13.56 -5.31
CA GLU A 35 -10.04 13.90 -6.72
C GLU A 35 -8.75 14.72 -6.95
N GLU A 36 -8.23 15.35 -5.90
CA GLU A 36 -7.03 16.19 -5.95
C GLU A 36 -5.75 15.42 -5.58
N GLU A 37 -5.85 14.12 -5.26
CA GLU A 37 -4.67 13.32 -4.94
C GLU A 37 -3.80 13.09 -6.20
N PRO A 38 -2.46 13.19 -6.09
CA PRO A 38 -1.54 12.97 -7.19
C PRO A 38 -1.35 11.46 -7.46
N LEU A 39 -2.45 10.76 -7.75
CA LEU A 39 -2.43 9.35 -8.17
C LEU A 39 -2.38 9.26 -9.69
N ASP A 40 -1.72 8.23 -10.20
CA ASP A 40 -1.85 7.87 -11.60
C ASP A 40 -3.32 7.53 -11.91
N PRO A 41 -3.83 7.82 -13.13
CA PRO A 41 -5.22 7.62 -13.46
C PRO A 41 -5.70 6.18 -13.23
N GLU A 42 -4.85 5.18 -13.48
CA GLU A 42 -5.14 3.77 -13.26
C GLU A 42 -5.43 3.48 -11.78
N ASP A 43 -4.54 3.90 -10.88
CA ASP A 43 -4.69 3.75 -9.43
C ASP A 43 -5.91 4.52 -8.92
N PHE A 44 -6.14 5.73 -9.44
CA PHE A 44 -7.31 6.53 -9.08
C PHE A 44 -8.61 5.80 -9.39
N TYR A 45 -8.80 5.35 -10.64
CA TYR A 45 -10.03 4.66 -11.03
C TYR A 45 -10.18 3.30 -10.34
N TYR A 46 -9.08 2.58 -10.11
CA TYR A 46 -9.09 1.33 -9.35
C TYR A 46 -9.55 1.55 -7.91
N LEU A 47 -8.88 2.43 -7.16
CA LEU A 47 -9.19 2.69 -5.75
C LEU A 47 -10.58 3.34 -5.58
N LYS A 48 -11.03 4.12 -6.56
CA LYS A 48 -12.36 4.76 -6.55
C LYS A 48 -13.50 3.74 -6.44
N ASP A 49 -13.39 2.59 -7.09
CA ASP A 49 -14.39 1.52 -7.03
C ASP A 49 -14.50 0.86 -5.65
N PHE A 50 -13.42 0.93 -4.86
CA PHE A 50 -13.37 0.39 -3.50
C PHE A 50 -13.36 1.46 -2.41
N SER A 51 -13.38 2.73 -2.79
CA SER A 51 -13.27 3.88 -1.89
C SER A 51 -14.26 3.77 -0.73
N ASN A 52 -13.72 3.84 0.49
CA ASN A 52 -14.49 3.80 1.74
C ASN A 52 -15.22 2.46 2.01
N LYS A 53 -15.00 1.40 1.21
CA LYS A 53 -15.54 0.06 1.46
C LYS A 53 -14.76 -0.66 2.56
N LYS A 54 -15.47 -1.53 3.28
CA LYS A 54 -14.90 -2.40 4.32
C LYS A 54 -14.74 -3.81 3.77
N GLY A 55 -13.69 -4.50 4.18
CA GLY A 55 -13.42 -5.87 3.78
C GLY A 55 -12.51 -6.56 4.79
N ILE A 56 -12.16 -7.81 4.50
CA ILE A 56 -11.32 -8.66 5.36
C ILE A 56 -10.06 -9.04 4.59
N ILE A 57 -8.91 -9.01 5.24
CA ILE A 57 -7.65 -9.48 4.65
C ILE A 57 -7.73 -11.00 4.45
N LEU A 58 -7.67 -11.45 3.20
CA LEU A 58 -7.70 -12.86 2.83
C LEU A 58 -6.29 -13.45 2.66
N SER A 59 -5.35 -12.66 2.14
CA SER A 59 -3.94 -13.06 2.00
C SER A 59 -3.03 -11.85 1.89
N ALA A 60 -1.73 -12.05 2.12
CA ALA A 60 -0.69 -11.05 1.90
C ALA A 60 0.47 -11.66 1.11
N LYS A 61 1.02 -10.91 0.14
CA LYS A 61 2.15 -11.35 -0.69
C LYS A 61 3.12 -10.19 -0.89
N THR A 62 4.40 -10.50 -0.81
CA THR A 62 5.46 -9.54 -1.14
C THR A 62 5.76 -9.59 -2.63
N ASN A 63 5.79 -8.44 -3.30
CA ASN A 63 6.18 -8.36 -4.70
C ASN A 63 7.72 -8.40 -4.87
N SER A 64 8.20 -8.40 -6.12
CA SER A 64 9.63 -8.42 -6.43
C SER A 64 10.41 -7.20 -5.95
N GLN A 65 9.73 -6.12 -5.56
CA GLN A 65 10.31 -4.88 -5.04
C GLN A 65 10.27 -4.83 -3.49
N GLY A 66 9.85 -5.91 -2.83
CA GLY A 66 9.78 -5.95 -1.37
C GLY A 66 8.52 -5.33 -0.76
N LYS A 67 7.59 -4.80 -1.57
CA LYS A 67 6.33 -4.22 -1.09
C LYS A 67 5.29 -5.29 -0.80
N VAL A 68 4.59 -5.17 0.32
CA VAL A 68 3.50 -6.08 0.69
C VAL A 68 2.20 -5.64 0.02
N CYS A 69 1.56 -6.58 -0.67
CA CYS A 69 0.25 -6.42 -1.27
C CYS A 69 -0.75 -7.36 -0.57
N TYR A 70 -1.91 -6.81 -0.21
CA TYR A 70 -2.95 -7.49 0.53
C TYR A 70 -4.14 -7.79 -0.37
N GLU A 71 -4.57 -9.03 -0.40
CA GLU A 71 -5.86 -9.41 -0.98
C GLU A 71 -6.96 -9.13 0.05
N VAL A 72 -7.86 -8.20 -0.26
CA VAL A 72 -9.01 -7.87 0.58
C VAL A 72 -10.26 -8.45 -0.06
N GLY A 73 -10.99 -9.25 0.71
CA GLY A 73 -12.31 -9.75 0.38
C GLY A 73 -13.38 -8.75 0.80
N PHE A 74 -14.28 -8.44 -0.13
CA PHE A 74 -15.47 -7.64 0.13
C PHE A 74 -16.70 -8.58 0.14
N ASP A 75 -17.91 -8.03 -0.03
CA ASP A 75 -19.15 -8.81 -0.22
C ASP A 75 -18.98 -9.99 -1.21
N ARG A 76 -19.93 -10.93 -1.20
CA ARG A 76 -19.88 -12.23 -1.91
C ARG A 76 -19.19 -12.14 -3.29
N ASP A 77 -17.98 -12.71 -3.33
CA ASP A 77 -17.09 -12.90 -4.49
C ASP A 77 -16.33 -11.67 -5.03
N VAL A 78 -16.47 -10.49 -4.42
CA VAL A 78 -15.68 -9.32 -4.80
C VAL A 78 -14.36 -9.30 -4.02
N LYS A 79 -13.25 -9.15 -4.74
CA LYS A 79 -11.90 -9.06 -4.17
C LYS A 79 -11.12 -7.93 -4.81
N GLY A 80 -10.22 -7.34 -4.05
CA GLY A 80 -9.25 -6.36 -4.53
C GLY A 80 -7.87 -6.60 -3.93
N TYR A 81 -6.87 -5.96 -4.53
CA TYR A 81 -5.48 -6.02 -4.11
C TYR A 81 -5.01 -4.62 -3.78
N PHE A 82 -4.46 -4.43 -2.59
CA PHE A 82 -4.15 -3.10 -2.07
C PHE A 82 -2.77 -3.09 -1.40
N TYR A 83 -2.12 -1.94 -1.41
CA TYR A 83 -0.92 -1.72 -0.61
C TYR A 83 -1.31 -1.27 0.81
N SER A 84 -0.37 -1.37 1.76
CA SER A 84 -0.57 -0.94 3.15
C SER A 84 -1.10 0.49 3.25
N GLY A 85 -0.59 1.41 2.42
CA GLY A 85 -1.00 2.82 2.39
C GLY A 85 -2.45 3.06 1.97
N ASP A 86 -3.12 2.09 1.34
CA ASP A 86 -4.51 2.20 0.93
C ASP A 86 -5.50 1.67 1.98
N LEU A 87 -4.99 1.03 3.04
CA LEU A 87 -5.76 0.32 4.04
C LEU A 87 -5.79 1.06 5.37
N ILE A 88 -6.94 0.99 6.03
CA ILE A 88 -7.18 1.51 7.37
C ILE A 88 -7.68 0.34 8.23
N LEU A 89 -6.97 0.02 9.31
CA LEU A 89 -7.40 -0.99 10.28
C LEU A 89 -8.67 -0.53 11.01
N LEU A 90 -9.60 -1.45 11.29
CA LEU A 90 -10.87 -1.17 11.96
C LEU A 90 -10.94 -1.69 13.40
#